data_AF-A0A813IBS1-F1
#
_entry.id   AF-A0A813IBS1-F1
#
_cell.length_a   1.000
_cell.length_b   1.000
_cell.length_c   1.000
_cell.angle_alpha   90.00
_cell.angle_beta   90.00
_cell.angle_gamma   90.00
#
_symmetry.space_group_name_H-M   'P 1'
#
loop_
_entity.id
_entity.type
_entity.pdbx_description
1 polymer ?
#
loop_
_entity_poly.entity_id
_entity_poly.type
_entity_poly.pdbx_seq_one_letter_code
_entity_poly.pdbx_strand_id
1 'polypeptide(L)'
;AKCPAHQLAIAHIASLDLSRNPLITDRGIGRHLAPFLCKWSLCKKLRLDCTGIGDGGIQALLDWVAAGYPEELHLSDLCGQVSEAVIFQFLHAIHQRGRYPYQRSDGSWSSLWLRLDNNGLN
;
A
#
# COMPACT_ATOMS: atom_id res chain seq x y z
N ALA A 1 -16.06 -20.68 -33.37
CA ALA A 1 -16.63 -20.97 -32.06
C ALA A 1 -16.38 -19.78 -31.15
N LYS A 2 -17.43 -19.05 -30.75
CA LYS A 2 -17.36 -18.03 -29.71
C LYS A 2 -17.56 -18.76 -28.38
N CYS A 3 -16.57 -18.76 -27.50
CA CYS A 3 -16.75 -19.25 -26.13
C CYS A 3 -17.40 -18.15 -25.29
N PRO A 4 -18.62 -18.35 -24.76
CA PRO A 4 -19.24 -17.42 -23.85
C PRO A 4 -18.75 -17.71 -22.44
N ALA A 5 -17.86 -16.87 -21.93
CA ALA A 5 -17.55 -16.82 -20.52
C ALA A 5 -17.60 -15.35 -20.07
N HIS A 6 -18.82 -14.81 -19.99
CA HIS A 6 -19.14 -13.87 -18.91
C HIS A 6 -19.08 -14.66 -17.60
N GLN A 7 -17.87 -15.05 -17.21
CA GLN A 7 -17.61 -15.41 -15.84
C GLN A 7 -17.60 -14.07 -15.12
N LEU A 8 -18.58 -13.84 -14.24
CA LEU A 8 -18.43 -12.83 -13.20
C LEU A 8 -17.09 -13.17 -12.53
N ALA A 9 -16.03 -12.46 -12.91
CA ALA A 9 -14.83 -12.41 -12.12
C ALA A 9 -15.29 -11.74 -10.83
N ILE A 10 -15.59 -12.56 -9.82
CA ILE A 10 -15.43 -12.12 -8.44
C ILE A 10 -13.99 -11.63 -8.42
N ALA A 11 -13.80 -10.31 -8.50
CA ALA A 11 -12.49 -9.71 -8.43
C ALA A 11 -11.97 -10.11 -7.05
N HIS A 12 -11.16 -11.17 -7.01
CA HIS A 12 -10.60 -11.67 -5.77
C HIS A 12 -9.68 -10.55 -5.29
N ILE A 13 -10.14 -9.81 -4.28
CA ILE A 13 -9.35 -8.76 -3.64
C ILE A 13 -8.11 -9.46 -3.10
N ALA A 14 -6.98 -9.25 -3.76
CA ALA A 14 -5.74 -9.87 -3.33
C ALA A 14 -5.24 -9.09 -2.11
N SER A 15 -5.14 -9.78 -0.98
CA SER A 15 -4.59 -9.28 0.27
C SER A 15 -3.24 -9.94 0.51
N LEU A 16 -2.26 -9.16 0.94
CA LEU A 16 -0.96 -9.64 1.39
C LEU A 16 -0.76 -9.18 2.83
N ASP A 17 -0.64 -10.14 3.74
CA ASP A 17 -0.34 -9.88 5.14
C ASP A 17 1.06 -10.40 5.46
N LEU A 18 1.95 -9.46 5.82
CA LEU A 18 3.32 -9.72 6.24
C LEU A 18 3.56 -9.16 7.65
N SER A 19 2.50 -8.87 8.40
CA SER A 19 2.59 -8.35 9.76
C SER A 19 3.34 -9.30 10.70
N ARG A 20 3.90 -8.74 11.77
CA ARG A 20 4.66 -9.46 12.81
C ARG A 20 5.90 -10.17 12.29
N ASN A 21 6.52 -9.60 11.26
CA ASN A 21 7.81 -10.03 10.75
C ASN A 21 8.83 -8.90 10.94
N PRO A 22 9.44 -8.76 12.13
CA PRO A 22 10.36 -7.66 12.44
C PRO A 22 11.62 -7.64 11.56
N LEU A 23 11.92 -8.77 10.89
CA LEU A 23 13.03 -8.87 9.94
C LEU A 23 12.72 -8.29 8.55
N ILE A 24 11.45 -7.97 8.26
CA ILE A 24 11.08 -7.18 7.09
C ILE A 24 11.43 -5.73 7.40
N THR A 25 12.51 -5.24 6.77
CA THR A 25 13.07 -3.90 6.96
C THR A 25 12.88 -3.06 5.70
N ASP A 26 13.20 -1.76 5.78
CA ASP A 26 13.21 -0.83 4.65
C ASP A 26 13.94 -1.39 3.42
N ARG A 27 15.08 -2.07 3.65
CA ARG A 27 15.84 -2.72 2.58
C ARG A 27 15.03 -3.82 1.89
N GLY A 28 14.30 -4.62 2.66
CA GLY A 28 13.42 -5.67 2.13
C GLY A 28 12.26 -5.09 1.32
N ILE A 29 11.65 -4.01 1.83
CA ILE A 29 10.57 -3.31 1.13
C ILE A 29 11.08 -2.72 -0.19
N GLY A 30 12.13 -1.90 -0.14
CA GLY A 30 12.63 -1.19 -1.31
C GLY A 30 13.22 -2.10 -2.40
N ARG A 31 13.86 -3.22 -2.02
CA ARG A 31 14.49 -4.12 -3.00
C ARG A 31 13.55 -5.17 -3.57
N HIS A 32 12.56 -5.59 -2.80
CA HIS A 32 11.75 -6.76 -3.17
C HIS A 32 10.27 -6.43 -3.22
N LEU A 33 9.69 -5.95 -2.11
CA LEU A 33 8.25 -5.83 -2.00
C LEU A 33 7.69 -4.73 -2.90
N ALA A 34 8.22 -3.50 -2.85
CA ALA A 34 7.72 -2.39 -3.64
C ALA A 34 7.82 -2.66 -5.17
N PRO A 35 8.96 -3.14 -5.72
CA PRO A 35 9.04 -3.52 -7.12
C PRO A 35 8.07 -4.64 -7.53
N PHE A 36 7.81 -5.60 -6.63
CA PHE A 36 6.84 -6.66 -6.86
C PHE A 36 5.41 -6.11 -6.88
N LEU A 37 5.04 -5.27 -5.92
CA LEU A 37 3.72 -4.66 -5.81
C LEU A 37 3.39 -3.78 -7.02
N CYS A 38 4.36 -3.02 -7.55
CA CYS A 38 4.17 -2.25 -8.79
C CYS A 38 3.83 -3.12 -10.01
N LYS A 39 4.24 -4.40 -10.02
CA LYS A 39 3.88 -5.38 -11.05
C LYS A 39 2.59 -6.13 -10.73
N TRP A 40 2.15 -6.11 -9.48
CA TRP A 40 0.98 -6.81 -8.98
C TRP A 40 -0.13 -5.85 -8.57
N SER A 41 -0.71 -5.17 -9.57
CA SER A 41 -1.79 -4.17 -9.41
C SER A 41 -3.11 -4.70 -8.82
N LEU A 42 -3.22 -6.03 -8.68
CA LEU A 42 -4.38 -6.69 -8.08
C LEU A 42 -4.34 -6.66 -6.54
N CYS A 43 -3.18 -6.42 -5.93
CA CYS A 43 -3.09 -6.29 -4.48
C CYS A 43 -3.80 -5.01 -4.03
N LYS A 44 -4.90 -5.17 -3.29
CA LYS A 44 -5.70 -4.06 -2.76
C LYS A 44 -5.47 -3.83 -1.28
N LYS A 45 -4.97 -4.84 -0.57
CA LYS A 45 -4.73 -4.78 0.86
C LYS A 45 -3.32 -5.25 1.19
N LEU A 46 -2.56 -4.39 1.86
CA LEU A 46 -1.24 -4.72 2.37
C LEU A 46 -1.20 -4.45 3.88
N ARG A 47 -0.74 -5.44 4.64
CA ARG A 47 -0.49 -5.30 6.07
C ARG A 47 0.97 -5.55 6.41
N LEU A 48 1.58 -4.57 7.07
CA LEU A 48 2.97 -4.60 7.53
C LEU A 48 3.08 -4.22 9.02
N ASP A 49 2.00 -4.39 9.78
CA ASP A 49 1.98 -4.09 11.22
C ASP A 49 3.10 -4.85 11.94
N CYS A 50 3.76 -4.25 12.92
CA CYS A 50 4.85 -4.91 13.67
C CYS A 50 6.01 -5.44 12.79
N THR A 51 6.40 -4.71 11.75
CA THR A 51 7.60 -5.00 10.94
C THR A 51 8.74 -4.02 11.25
N GLY A 52 9.96 -4.34 10.83
CA GLY A 52 11.16 -3.53 11.03
C GLY A 52 11.31 -2.36 10.05
N ILE A 53 10.21 -1.89 9.46
CA ILE A 53 10.21 -0.78 8.50
C ILE A 53 10.08 0.56 9.24
N GLY A 54 10.64 1.62 8.66
CA GLY A 54 10.50 3.01 9.08
C GLY A 54 10.32 3.91 7.85
N ASP A 55 10.86 5.13 7.92
CA ASP A 55 10.76 6.14 6.86
C ASP A 55 11.11 5.61 5.46
N GLY A 56 12.20 4.83 5.34
CA GLY A 56 12.64 4.31 4.05
C GLY A 56 11.66 3.31 3.44
N GLY A 57 11.04 2.46 4.27
CA GLY A 57 10.06 1.48 3.86
C GLY A 57 8.75 2.13 3.43
N ILE A 58 8.30 3.14 4.18
CA ILE A 58 7.12 3.95 3.82
C ILE A 58 7.35 4.65 2.48
N GLN A 59 8.48 5.34 2.33
CA GLN A 59 8.81 6.05 1.10
C GLN A 59 8.90 5.09 -0.10
N ALA A 60 9.45 3.88 0.10
CA ALA A 60 9.56 2.88 -0.96
C ALA A 60 8.19 2.40 -1.49
N LEU A 61 7.13 2.47 -0.69
CA LEU A 61 5.77 2.09 -1.11
C LEU A 61 5.09 3.17 -1.95
N LEU A 62 5.62 4.40 -1.99
CA LEU A 62 4.93 5.57 -2.57
C LEU A 62 4.46 5.35 -4.00
N ASP A 63 5.28 4.75 -4.85
CA ASP A 63 4.91 4.55 -6.25
C ASP A 63 3.70 3.65 -6.43
N TRP A 64 3.64 2.56 -5.65
CA TRP A 64 2.52 1.64 -5.67
C TRP A 64 1.24 2.28 -5.09
N VAL A 65 1.37 3.02 -3.99
CA VAL A 65 0.21 3.69 -3.37
C VAL A 65 -0.32 4.81 -4.25
N ALA A 66 0.53 5.72 -4.70
CA ALA A 66 0.13 6.87 -5.50
C ALA A 66 -0.34 6.47 -6.92
N ALA A 67 -0.03 5.25 -7.37
CA ALA A 67 -0.63 4.68 -8.57
C ALA A 67 -2.13 4.32 -8.41
N GLY A 68 -2.66 4.33 -7.18
CA GLY A 68 -4.04 3.98 -6.87
C GLY A 68 -4.32 2.48 -6.83
N TYR A 69 -3.28 1.67 -6.61
CA TYR A 69 -3.45 0.22 -6.48
C TYR A 69 -4.10 -0.20 -5.15
N PRO A 70 -3.64 0.26 -3.97
CA PRO A 70 -4.22 -0.15 -2.70
C PRO A 70 -5.51 0.58 -2.34
N GLU A 71 -6.33 -0.13 -1.58
CA GLU A 71 -7.52 0.37 -0.88
C GLU A 71 -7.27 0.37 0.63
N GLU A 72 -6.50 -0.60 1.14
CA GLU A 72 -6.12 -0.72 2.56
C GLU A 72 -4.61 -0.86 2.71
N LEU A 73 -4.00 0.01 3.53
CA LEU A 73 -2.60 -0.04 3.89
C LEU A 73 -2.45 0.08 5.41
N HIS A 74 -1.96 -1.00 6.02
CA HIS A 74 -1.74 -1.06 7.46
C HIS A 74 -0.24 -1.00 7.77
N LEU A 75 0.14 0.06 8.46
CA LEU A 75 1.50 0.42 8.83
C LEU A 75 1.53 0.79 10.32
N SER A 76 0.84 0.05 11.19
CA SER A 76 0.82 0.32 12.64
C SER A 76 1.95 -0.41 13.37
N ASP A 77 2.31 0.06 14.56
CA ASP A 77 3.27 -0.60 15.46
C ASP A 77 4.62 -0.91 14.80
N LEU A 78 5.11 -0.02 13.93
CA LEU A 78 6.36 -0.22 13.21
C LEU A 78 7.57 -0.13 14.15
N CYS A 79 8.55 -1.02 13.95
CA CYS A 79 9.75 -1.06 14.79
C CYS A 79 10.88 -0.16 14.26
N GLY A 80 10.77 0.37 13.05
CA GLY A 80 11.67 1.41 12.52
C GLY A 80 11.19 2.81 12.90
N GLN A 81 12.09 3.80 12.77
CA GLN A 81 11.72 5.19 13.00
C GLN A 81 10.73 5.68 11.94
N VAL A 82 9.60 6.22 12.38
CA VAL A 82 8.58 6.86 11.53
C VAL A 82 8.48 8.33 11.91
N SER A 83 8.90 9.24 11.03
CA SER A 83 8.83 10.67 11.25
C SER A 83 7.54 11.30 10.70
N GLU A 84 7.05 12.36 11.34
CA GLU A 84 5.92 13.15 10.81
C GLU A 84 6.23 13.69 9.41
N ALA A 85 7.49 14.05 9.15
CA ALA A 85 7.94 14.54 7.86
C ALA A 85 7.74 13.50 6.74
N VAL A 86 8.06 12.22 6.98
CA VAL A 86 7.86 11.18 5.95
C VAL A 86 6.37 10.97 5.68
N ILE A 87 5.53 10.98 6.71
CA ILE A 87 4.08 10.80 6.56
C ILE A 87 3.48 11.97 5.78
N PHE A 88 3.87 13.20 6.12
CA PHE A 88 3.44 14.38 5.38
C PHE A 88 3.87 14.31 3.91
N GLN A 89 5.14 14.00 3.64
CA GLN A 89 5.66 13.88 2.27
C GLN A 89 4.95 12.77 1.48
N PHE A 90 4.69 11.63 2.12
CA PHE A 90 3.99 10.50 1.53
C PHE A 90 2.56 10.87 1.13
N LEU A 91 1.78 11.47 2.04
CA LEU A 91 0.41 11.91 1.76
C LEU A 91 0.37 13.05 0.73
N HIS A 92 1.28 14.02 0.84
CA HIS A 92 1.40 15.11 -0.12
C HIS A 92 1.69 14.57 -1.52
N ALA A 93 2.62 13.63 -1.66
CA ALA A 93 2.96 13.03 -2.95
C ALA A 93 1.80 12.21 -3.54
N ILE A 94 1.04 11.46 -2.72
CA ILE A 94 -0.18 10.77 -3.17
C ILE A 94 -1.17 11.76 -3.77
N HIS A 95 -1.40 12.89 -3.09
CA HIS A 95 -2.29 13.95 -3.55
C HIS A 95 -1.79 14.58 -4.87
N GLN A 96 -0.49 14.94 -4.94
CA GLN A 96 0.10 15.60 -6.11
C GLN A 96 0.06 14.74 -7.38
N ARG A 97 0.08 13.41 -7.29
CA ARG A 97 -0.04 12.54 -8.47
C ARG A 97 -1.44 12.52 -9.09
N GLY A 98 -2.40 13.21 -8.48
CA GLY A 98 -3.72 13.48 -9.07
C GLY A 98 -4.62 12.25 -9.20
N ARG A 99 -4.21 11.11 -8.64
CA ARG A 99 -5.01 9.88 -8.64
C ARG A 99 -5.89 9.74 -7.42
N TYR A 100 -5.67 10.51 -6.35
CA TYR A 100 -6.47 10.43 -5.13
C TYR A 100 -7.59 11.49 -5.12
N PRO A 101 -8.85 11.14 -4.76
CA PRO A 101 -9.33 9.78 -4.48
C PRO A 101 -9.27 8.89 -5.73
N TYR A 102 -9.05 7.59 -5.55
CA TYR A 102 -8.80 6.65 -6.65
C TYR A 102 -10.07 6.35 -7.44
N GLN A 103 -10.06 6.58 -8.75
CA GLN A 103 -11.17 6.16 -9.63
C GLN A 103 -11.01 4.68 -10.01
N ARG A 104 -12.06 3.89 -9.79
CA ARG A 104 -12.13 2.48 -10.14
C ARG A 104 -12.59 2.28 -11.59
N SER A 105 -12.36 1.08 -12.12
CA SER A 105 -12.79 0.68 -13.47
C SER A 105 -14.31 0.64 -13.65
N ASP A 106 -15.07 0.51 -12.56
CA ASP A 106 -16.53 0.58 -12.56
C ASP A 106 -17.08 2.02 -12.44
N GLY A 107 -16.18 3.03 -12.44
CA GLY A 107 -16.53 4.44 -12.31
C GLY A 107 -16.73 4.92 -10.86
N SER A 108 -16.67 4.02 -9.88
CA SER A 108 -16.71 4.40 -8.46
C SER A 108 -15.42 5.06 -7.99
N TRP A 109 -15.50 5.83 -6.91
CA TRP A 109 -14.34 6.42 -6.24
C TRP A 109 -14.01 5.64 -4.98
N SER A 110 -12.71 5.43 -4.72
CA SER A 110 -12.20 4.78 -3.52
C SER A 110 -11.22 5.69 -2.80
N SER A 111 -11.39 5.80 -1.49
CA SER A 111 -10.36 6.35 -0.61
C SER A 111 -9.27 5.30 -0.33
N LEU A 112 -8.14 5.76 0.20
CA LEU A 112 -7.13 4.93 0.84
C LEU A 112 -7.46 4.84 2.33
N TRP A 113 -7.71 3.64 2.84
CA TRP A 113 -7.70 3.39 4.27
C TRP A 113 -6.27 3.16 4.73
N LEU A 114 -5.69 4.18 5.35
CA LEU A 114 -4.34 4.15 5.91
C LEU A 114 -4.41 4.02 7.43
N ARG A 115 -3.65 3.07 8.02
CA ARG A 115 -3.47 2.94 9.46
C ARG A 115 -2.01 3.16 9.84
N LEU A 116 -1.78 4.02 10.83
CA LEU A 116 -0.46 4.47 11.31
C LEU A 116 -0.38 4.47 12.85
N ASP A 117 -1.20 3.63 13.49
CA ASP A 117 -1.36 3.62 14.94
C ASP A 117 -0.03 3.26 15.63
N ASN A 118 0.25 3.85 16.80
CA ASN A 118 1.40 3.53 17.65
C ASN A 118 2.80 3.69 17.01
N ASN A 119 2.95 4.61 16.05
CA ASN A 119 4.25 4.91 15.44
C ASN A 119 4.98 6.12 16.06
N GLY A 120 4.48 6.66 17.18
CA GLY A 120 5.08 7.82 17.84
C GLY A 120 4.87 9.17 17.13
N LEU A 121 3.84 9.26 16.29
CA LEU A 121 3.39 10.50 15.65
C LEU A 121 2.60 11.34 16.67
N ASN A 122 2.94 12.61 16.85
CA ASN A 122 2.28 13.53 17.80
C ASN A 122 1.52 14.67 17.10
#